data_AF-A0A530BE13-F1
#
_entry.id   AF-A0A530BE13-F1
#
_cell.length_a   1.000
_cell.length_b   1.000
_cell.length_c   1.000
_cell.angle_alpha   90.00
_cell.angle_beta   90.00
_cell.angle_gamma   90.00
#
_symmetry.space_group_name_H-M   'P 1'
#
loop_
_entity.id
_entity.type
_entity.pdbx_description
1 polymer ?
#
loop_
_entity_poly.entity_id
_entity_poly.type
_entity_poly.pdbx_seq_one_letter_code
_entity_poly.pdbx_strand_id
1 'polypeptide(L)' 'MKILMVLTSHDKLGNTGRKTGFWLEEGAAPYYVFRDAGVELTLASPKG' A
#
# COMPACT_ATOMS: atom_id res chain seq x y z
N MET A 1 17.05 8.48 -5.77
CA MET A 1 16.57 7.51 -4.76
C MET A 1 15.33 6.82 -5.31
N LYS A 2 15.16 5.52 -5.08
CA LYS A 2 13.96 4.75 -5.49
C LYS A 2 13.33 4.12 -4.26
N ILE A 3 12.01 4.12 -4.16
CA ILE A 3 11.26 3.51 -3.06
C ILE A 3 10.24 2.51 -3.62
N LEU A 4 10.22 1.32 -3.04
CA LEU A 4 9.16 0.33 -3.25
C LEU A 4 8.20 0.37 -2.04
N MET A 5 6.95 0.75 -2.27
CA MET A 5 5.90 0.66 -1.26
C MET A 5 5.09 -0.61 -1.51
N VAL A 6 5.07 -1.51 -0.52
CA VAL A 6 4.40 -2.81 -0.62
C VAL A 6 3.10 -2.78 0.17
N LEU A 7 2.00 -3.13 -0.49
CA LEU A 7 0.67 -3.24 0.11
C LEU A 7 0.25 -4.70 0.23
N THR A 8 -0.62 -5.01 1.19
CA THR A 8 -1.18 -6.35 1.34
C THR A 8 -2.10 -6.69 0.17
N SER A 9 -2.01 -7.93 -0.34
CA SER A 9 -3.01 -8.50 -1.27
C SER A 9 -4.15 -9.22 -0.54
N HIS A 10 -4.20 -9.16 0.80
CA HIS A 10 -5.18 -9.86 1.62
C HIS A 10 -6.47 -9.04 1.71
N ASP A 11 -7.59 -9.58 1.23
CA ASP A 11 -8.84 -8.84 1.09
C ASP A 11 -9.96 -9.33 2.02
N LYS A 12 -9.71 -10.35 2.85
CA LYS A 12 -10.72 -10.99 3.71
C LYS A 12 -10.28 -11.03 5.17
N LEU A 13 -11.14 -10.62 6.09
CA LEU A 13 -10.85 -10.69 7.53
C LEU A 13 -11.07 -12.11 8.06
N GLY A 14 -10.05 -12.97 7.92
CA GLY A 14 -10.09 -14.36 8.38
C GLY A 14 -11.32 -15.12 7.85
N ASN A 15 -12.05 -15.79 8.76
CA ASN A 15 -13.25 -16.56 8.42
C ASN A 15 -14.56 -15.79 8.59
N THR A 16 -14.51 -14.47 8.84
CA THR A 16 -15.70 -13.67 9.19
C THR A 16 -16.61 -13.35 8.00
N GLY A 17 -16.13 -13.56 6.77
CA GLY A 17 -16.81 -13.11 5.54
C GLY A 17 -16.70 -11.61 5.26
N ARG A 18 -16.11 -10.82 6.17
CA ARG A 18 -15.91 -9.38 6.00
C ARG A 18 -14.69 -9.10 5.13
N LYS A 19 -14.72 -7.98 4.41
CA LYS A 19 -13.59 -7.46 3.65
C LYS A 19 -12.58 -6.75 4.57
N THR A 20 -11.31 -6.81 4.18
CA THR A 20 -10.21 -6.03 4.76
C THR A 20 -9.23 -5.67 3.63
N GLY A 21 -8.08 -5.09 3.95
CA GLY A 21 -7.10 -4.66 2.97
C GLY A 21 -5.96 -3.89 3.64
N PHE A 22 -5.26 -3.07 2.86
CA PHE A 22 -4.35 -2.09 3.43
C PHE A 22 -5.16 -0.91 4.01
N TRP A 23 -4.59 -0.22 5.00
CA TRP A 23 -5.19 0.98 5.57
C TRP A 23 -4.90 2.19 4.69
N LEU A 24 -5.94 2.91 4.24
CA LEU A 24 -5.79 3.96 3.23
C LEU A 24 -4.79 5.04 3.64
N GLU A 25 -4.87 5.50 4.88
CA GLU A 25 -3.99 6.57 5.40
C GLU A 25 -2.53 6.13 5.45
N GLU A 26 -2.25 4.88 5.83
CA GLU A 26 -0.89 4.31 5.85
C GLU A 26 -0.30 4.16 4.44
N GLY A 27 -1.15 4.06 3.41
CA GLY A 27 -0.72 4.12 2.02
C GLY A 27 -0.55 5.56 1.52
N ALA A 28 -1.59 6.39 1.66
CA ALA A 28 -1.64 7.71 1.05
C ALA A 28 -0.69 8.72 1.71
N ALA A 29 -0.63 8.75 3.04
CA ALA A 29 0.20 9.73 3.76
C ALA A 29 1.68 9.63 3.35
N PRO A 30 2.37 8.47 3.43
CA PRO A 30 3.75 8.37 2.96
C PRO A 30 3.88 8.49 1.44
N TYR A 31 2.90 8.00 0.66
CA TYR A 31 2.94 8.12 -0.81
C TYR A 31 3.07 9.58 -1.24
N TYR A 32 2.23 10.47 -0.69
CA TYR A 32 2.27 11.89 -1.04
C TYR A 32 3.53 12.57 -0.54
N VAL A 33 4.00 12.24 0.67
CA VAL A 33 5.29 12.77 1.19
C VAL A 33 6.45 12.45 0.25
N PHE A 34 6.56 11.20 -0.22
CA PHE A 34 7.66 10.80 -1.09
C PHE A 34 7.49 11.30 -2.54
N ARG A 35 6.26 11.31 -3.04
CA ARG A 35 5.95 11.84 -4.38
C ARG A 35 6.29 13.33 -4.47
N ASP A 36 5.87 14.11 -3.47
CA ASP A 36 6.08 15.56 -3.46
C ASP A 36 7.56 15.92 -3.23
N ALA A 37 8.33 15.02 -2.64
CA ALA A 37 9.79 15.10 -2.57
C ALA A 37 10.51 14.69 -3.87
N GLY A 38 9.79 14.33 -4.93
CA GLY A 38 10.35 13.96 -6.24
C GLY A 38 11.01 12.57 -6.29
N VAL A 39 10.64 11.66 -5.38
CA VAL A 39 11.19 10.30 -5.34
C VAL A 39 10.50 9.41 -6.38
N GLU A 40 11.29 8.57 -7.07
CA GLU A 40 10.75 7.53 -7.95
C GLU A 40 10.13 6.41 -7.10
N LEU A 41 8.81 6.23 -7.23
CA LEU A 41 8.01 5.30 -6.44
C LEU A 41 7.51 4.14 -7.30
N THR A 42 7.58 2.93 -6.76
CA THR A 42 6.89 1.74 -7.29
C THR A 42 5.94 1.21 -6.23
N LEU A 43 4.70 0.93 -6.61
CA LEU A 43 3.73 0.22 -5.76
C LEU A 43 3.70 -1.24 -6.16
N ALA A 44 3.63 -2.15 -5.19
CA ALA A 44 3.49 -3.58 -5.45
C ALA A 44 2.67 -4.27 -4.35
N SER A 45 2.14 -5.44 -4.69
CA SER A 45 1.60 -6.39 -3.70
C SER A 45 2.13 -7.81 -3.98
N PRO A 46 2.09 -8.75 -3.02
CA PRO A 46 2.49 -10.14 -3.26
C PRO A 46 1.79 -10.82 -4.45
N LYS A 47 0.58 -10.41 -4.81
CA LYS A 47 -0.18 -10.93 -5.97
C LYS A 47 -0.08 -10.06 -7.23
N GLY A 48 0.79 -9.06 -7.25
CA GLY A 48 0.85 -8.00 -8.26
C GLY A 48 0.39 -6.69 -7.66
#